data_AF-A0A1H7WHT3-F1
#
_entry.id   AF-A0A1H7WHT3-F1
#
_cell.length_a   1.000
_cell.length_b   1.000
_cell.length_c   1.000
_cell.angle_alpha   90.00
_cell.angle_beta   90.00
_cell.angle_gamma   90.00
#
_symmetry.space_group_name_H-M   'P 1'
#
loop_
_entity.id
_entity.type
_entity.pdbx_description
1 polymer ?
#
loop_
_entity_poly.entity_id
_entity_poly.type
_entity_poly.pdbx_seq_one_letter_code
_entity_poly.pdbx_strand_id
1 'polypeptide(L)'
;MERLESWKMALERLRSAEPADWADAGRLVAEIARMSTETMLRQAAEQALPVLRQAADNDDHGVTLAARRRIGVVLDVVHDLTAPRFGRRNAAPKKLSSEDRARKMLGLPLAVQLTCEDINQAYRRAAKGKHPDQGGSAQAFIDLAAARDILIHPGAHKDA
;
A
#
# COMPACT_ATOMS: atom_id res chain seq x y z
N MET A 1 11.21 2.35 -11.49
CA MET A 1 10.89 3.67 -10.91
C MET A 1 11.34 4.80 -11.83
N GLU A 2 12.58 4.80 -12.33
CA GLU A 2 13.12 5.87 -13.20
C GLU A 2 12.22 6.27 -14.38
N ARG A 3 11.58 5.29 -15.05
CA ARG A 3 10.68 5.58 -16.18
C ARG A 3 9.38 6.28 -15.77
N LEU A 4 8.81 5.95 -14.61
CA LEU A 4 7.60 6.61 -14.12
C LEU A 4 7.87 8.08 -13.78
N GLU A 5 9.00 8.37 -13.14
CA GLU A 5 9.43 9.74 -12.87
C GLU A 5 9.71 10.51 -14.17
N SER A 6 10.34 9.86 -15.17
CA SER A 6 10.55 10.48 -16.48
C SER A 6 9.23 10.84 -17.17
N TRP A 7 8.24 9.95 -17.16
CA TRP A 7 6.93 10.22 -17.75
C TRP A 7 6.16 11.30 -17.00
N LYS A 8 6.25 11.31 -15.67
CA LYS A 8 5.67 12.36 -14.82
C LYS A 8 6.18 13.74 -15.22
N MET A 9 7.50 13.91 -15.24
CA MET A 9 8.13 15.18 -15.61
C MET A 9 7.75 15.63 -17.03
N ALA A 10 7.70 14.69 -17.98
CA ALA A 10 7.30 14.99 -19.36
C ALA A 10 5.83 15.43 -19.46
N LEU A 11 4.91 14.78 -18.73
CA LEU A 11 3.49 15.16 -18.66
C LEU A 11 3.30 16.53 -17.98
N GLU A 12 4.04 16.81 -16.91
CA GLU A 12 4.01 18.12 -16.23
C GLU A 12 4.49 19.25 -17.16
N ARG A 13 5.54 18.99 -17.95
CA ARG A 13 6.04 19.92 -18.97
C ARG A 13 4.97 20.22 -20.02
N LEU A 14 4.34 19.19 -20.57
CA LEU A 14 3.30 19.33 -21.60
C LEU A 14 2.07 20.08 -21.09
N ARG A 15 1.67 19.85 -19.82
CA ARG A 15 0.57 20.58 -19.19
C ARG A 15 0.85 22.07 -19.02
N SER A 16 2.13 22.43 -18.82
CA SER A 16 2.55 23.81 -18.54
C SER A 16 2.95 24.59 -19.80
N ALA A 17 3.05 23.93 -20.95
CA ALA A 17 3.44 24.56 -22.22
C ALA A 17 2.28 25.39 -22.80
N GLU A 18 2.59 26.61 -23.26
CA GLU A 18 1.67 27.45 -24.04
C GLU A 18 2.35 27.94 -25.33
N PRO A 19 1.82 27.60 -26.53
CA PRO A 19 0.69 26.69 -26.76
C PRO A 19 1.03 25.23 -26.43
N ALA A 20 0.01 24.42 -26.15
CA ALA A 20 0.18 23.01 -25.84
C ALA A 20 0.52 22.20 -27.11
N ASP A 21 1.58 21.39 -27.05
CA ASP A 21 1.96 20.47 -28.14
C ASP A 21 1.19 19.14 -28.00
N TRP A 22 0.00 19.09 -28.60
CA TRP A 22 -0.88 17.91 -28.55
C TRP A 22 -0.30 16.71 -29.31
N ALA A 23 0.52 16.93 -30.32
CA ALA A 23 1.19 15.86 -31.05
C ALA A 23 2.25 15.19 -30.17
N ASP A 24 3.03 15.96 -29.42
CA ASP A 24 3.99 15.45 -28.45
C ASP A 24 3.30 14.75 -27.27
N ALA A 25 2.22 15.35 -26.77
CA ALA A 25 1.39 14.71 -25.75
C ALA A 25 0.81 13.37 -26.20
N GLY A 26 0.32 13.28 -27.45
CA GLY A 26 -0.18 12.04 -28.03
C GLY A 26 0.90 10.96 -28.13
N ARG A 27 2.13 11.33 -28.53
CA ARG A 27 3.27 10.38 -28.59
C ARG A 27 3.64 9.85 -27.22
N LEU A 28 3.77 10.73 -26.23
CA LEU A 28 4.10 10.35 -24.86
C LEU A 28 3.04 9.42 -24.26
N VAL A 29 1.76 9.75 -24.42
CA VAL A 29 0.65 8.94 -23.92
C VAL A 29 0.58 7.58 -24.64
N ALA A 30 0.89 7.53 -25.94
CA ALA A 30 0.97 6.26 -26.68
C ALA A 30 2.12 5.37 -26.17
N GLU A 31 3.25 5.97 -25.83
CA GLU A 31 4.37 5.26 -25.20
C GLU A 31 3.95 4.67 -23.85
N ILE A 32 3.31 5.45 -22.99
CA ILE A 32 2.81 5.01 -21.68
C ILE A 32 1.84 3.84 -21.84
N ALA A 33 0.86 3.95 -22.74
CA ALA A 33 -0.10 2.88 -23.03
C ALA A 33 0.60 1.57 -23.46
N ARG A 34 1.64 1.68 -24.30
CA ARG A 34 2.38 0.51 -24.80
C ARG A 34 3.32 -0.11 -23.76
N MET A 35 3.96 0.71 -22.94
CA MET A 35 5.11 0.30 -22.12
C MET A 35 4.82 0.20 -20.62
N SER A 36 3.70 0.74 -20.14
CA SER A 36 3.34 0.66 -18.72
C SER A 36 2.99 -0.77 -18.32
N THR A 37 3.59 -1.25 -17.23
CA THR A 37 3.22 -2.50 -16.55
C THR A 37 2.02 -2.30 -15.60
N GLU A 38 1.71 -1.06 -15.25
CA GLU A 38 0.61 -0.71 -14.35
C GLU A 38 -0.69 -0.61 -15.15
N THR A 39 -1.67 -1.47 -14.83
CA THR A 39 -2.94 -1.59 -15.56
C THR A 39 -3.72 -0.28 -15.57
N MET A 40 -3.83 0.39 -14.42
CA MET A 40 -4.57 1.66 -14.33
C MET A 40 -3.94 2.75 -15.18
N LEU A 41 -2.60 2.84 -15.18
CA LEU A 41 -1.87 3.82 -15.98
C LEU A 41 -2.03 3.54 -17.48
N ARG A 42 -1.91 2.27 -17.88
CA ARG A 42 -2.12 1.87 -19.28
C ARG A 42 -3.53 2.22 -19.77
N GLN A 43 -4.55 1.88 -18.99
CA GLN A 43 -5.95 2.17 -19.36
C GLN A 43 -6.23 3.68 -19.42
N ALA A 44 -5.73 4.45 -18.46
CA ALA A 44 -5.87 5.91 -18.49
C ALA A 44 -5.24 6.51 -19.75
N ALA A 45 -4.06 6.01 -20.14
CA ALA A 45 -3.37 6.43 -21.34
C ALA A 45 -4.12 6.04 -22.63
N GLU A 46 -4.58 4.78 -22.73
CA GLU A 46 -5.38 4.31 -23.88
C GLU A 46 -6.65 5.15 -24.09
N GLN A 47 -7.33 5.52 -23.00
CA GLN A 47 -8.54 6.35 -23.06
C GLN A 47 -8.27 7.82 -23.42
N ALA A 48 -7.05 8.31 -23.21
CA ALA A 48 -6.67 9.68 -23.55
C ALA A 48 -6.31 9.85 -25.04
N LEU A 49 -5.83 8.78 -25.69
CA LEU A 49 -5.30 8.82 -27.06
C LEU A 49 -6.26 9.40 -28.12
N PRO A 50 -7.55 9.02 -28.19
CA PRO A 50 -8.43 9.51 -29.25
C PRO A 50 -8.60 11.03 -29.20
N VAL A 51 -8.79 11.58 -28.01
CA VAL A 51 -8.96 13.02 -27.78
C VAL A 51 -7.67 13.79 -28.05
N LEU A 52 -6.50 13.23 -27.71
CA LEU A 52 -5.21 13.87 -27.99
C LEU A 52 -4.90 13.92 -29.49
N ARG A 53 -5.24 12.86 -30.23
CA ARG A 53 -5.13 12.87 -31.70
C ARG A 53 -6.05 13.92 -32.31
N GLN A 54 -7.30 13.98 -31.85
CA GLN A 54 -8.25 14.98 -32.32
C GLN A 54 -7.79 16.42 -32.04
N ALA A 55 -7.19 16.68 -30.87
CA ALA A 55 -6.63 17.99 -30.52
C ALA A 55 -5.36 18.35 -31.31
N ALA A 56 -4.64 17.36 -31.84
CA ALA A 56 -3.50 17.61 -32.73
C ALA A 56 -3.93 17.95 -34.16
N ASP A 57 -5.09 17.44 -34.59
CA ASP A 57 -5.63 17.63 -35.93
C ASP A 57 -6.53 18.88 -36.04
N ASN A 58 -7.06 19.39 -34.92
CA ASN A 58 -7.86 20.62 -34.91
C ASN A 58 -7.69 21.44 -33.62
N ASP A 59 -7.91 22.76 -33.74
CA ASP A 59 -7.86 23.73 -32.64
C ASP A 59 -9.23 23.98 -31.99
N ASP A 60 -10.14 23.00 -32.02
CA ASP A 60 -11.45 23.15 -31.38
C ASP A 60 -11.28 23.32 -29.86
N HIS A 61 -11.85 24.40 -29.32
CA HIS A 61 -11.70 24.75 -27.91
C HIS A 61 -12.25 23.68 -26.96
N GLY A 62 -13.34 23.00 -27.34
CA GLY A 62 -13.90 21.88 -26.57
C GLY A 62 -13.00 20.66 -26.58
N VAL A 63 -12.40 20.36 -27.75
CA VAL A 63 -11.46 19.24 -27.92
C VAL A 63 -10.16 19.48 -27.14
N THR A 64 -9.59 20.68 -27.23
CA THR A 64 -8.38 21.06 -26.48
C THR A 64 -8.61 21.05 -24.97
N LEU A 65 -9.79 21.48 -24.50
CA LEU A 65 -10.15 21.37 -23.08
C LEU A 65 -10.29 19.90 -22.64
N ALA A 66 -10.91 19.05 -23.46
CA ALA A 66 -11.02 17.62 -23.18
C ALA A 66 -9.64 16.94 -23.14
N ALA A 67 -8.74 17.33 -24.04
CA ALA A 67 -7.36 16.86 -24.07
C ALA A 67 -6.59 17.25 -22.82
N ARG A 68 -6.71 18.50 -22.37
CA ARG A 68 -6.11 18.97 -21.12
C ARG A 68 -6.60 18.16 -19.92
N ARG A 69 -7.91 17.86 -19.84
CA ARG A 69 -8.49 17.01 -18.78
C ARG A 69 -7.94 15.59 -18.81
N ARG A 70 -7.80 14.98 -20.01
CA ARG A 70 -7.26 13.63 -20.16
C ARG A 70 -5.80 13.54 -19.75
N ILE A 71 -4.97 14.53 -20.06
CA ILE A 71 -3.60 14.61 -19.55
C ILE A 71 -3.60 14.69 -18.01
N GLY A 72 -4.50 15.48 -17.42
CA GLY A 72 -4.67 15.56 -15.96
C GLY A 72 -4.91 14.19 -15.33
N VAL A 73 -5.84 13.40 -15.87
CA VAL A 73 -6.13 12.05 -15.37
C VAL A 73 -4.92 11.12 -15.46
N VAL A 74 -4.18 11.13 -16.58
CA VAL A 74 -2.97 10.30 -16.71
C VAL A 74 -1.93 10.73 -15.68
N LEU A 75 -1.75 12.04 -15.49
CA LEU A 75 -0.81 12.59 -14.53
C LEU A 75 -1.18 12.26 -13.08
N ASP A 76 -2.46 12.29 -12.72
CA ASP A 76 -2.94 11.90 -11.38
C ASP A 76 -2.60 10.42 -11.07
N VAL A 77 -2.79 9.52 -12.05
CA VAL A 77 -2.43 8.11 -11.90
C VAL A 77 -0.91 7.95 -11.74
N VAL A 78 -0.10 8.70 -12.49
CA VAL A 78 1.36 8.68 -12.32
C VAL A 78 1.78 9.25 -10.96
N HIS A 79 1.12 10.30 -10.47
CA HIS A 79 1.36 10.83 -9.13
C HIS A 79 1.07 9.79 -8.06
N ASP A 80 -0.05 9.07 -8.14
CA ASP A 80 -0.39 8.02 -7.18
C ASP A 80 0.59 6.85 -7.16
N LEU A 81 1.21 6.55 -8.31
CA LEU A 81 2.22 5.51 -8.45
C LEU A 81 3.61 5.93 -7.96
N THR A 82 3.93 7.23 -8.07
CA THR A 82 5.22 7.82 -7.64
C THR A 82 5.19 8.32 -6.19
N ALA A 83 3.99 8.51 -5.62
CA ALA A 83 3.82 8.94 -4.24
C ALA A 83 4.43 7.93 -3.25
N PRO A 84 5.22 8.39 -2.27
CA PRO A 84 5.69 7.55 -1.18
C PRO A 84 4.52 6.88 -0.46
N ARG A 85 4.48 5.55 -0.46
CA ARG A 85 3.39 4.78 0.16
C ARG A 85 3.59 4.69 1.67
N PHE A 86 3.39 5.79 2.38
CA PHE A 86 3.33 5.78 3.83
C PHE A 86 1.99 5.19 4.31
N GLY A 87 2.04 4.21 5.22
CA GLY A 87 0.89 3.82 6.03
C GLY A 87 -0.33 3.18 5.32
N ARG A 88 -0.17 2.38 4.25
CA ARG A 88 -1.35 1.70 3.66
C ARG A 88 -1.83 0.53 4.53
N ARG A 89 -3.12 0.61 4.94
CA ARG A 89 -3.95 -0.49 5.49
C ARG A 89 -4.15 -1.71 4.56
N ASN A 90 -3.56 -1.70 3.35
CA ASN A 90 -3.58 -2.79 2.37
C ASN A 90 -2.18 -3.39 2.10
N ALA A 91 -1.17 -3.08 2.91
CA ALA A 91 -0.02 -3.96 2.98
C ALA A 91 -0.54 -5.32 3.47
N ALA A 92 -0.28 -6.40 2.72
CA ALA A 92 -0.60 -7.76 3.15
C ALA A 92 -0.29 -7.88 4.65
N PRO A 93 -1.23 -8.38 5.49
CA PRO A 93 -1.06 -8.32 6.93
C PRO A 93 0.31 -8.89 7.24
N LYS A 94 1.21 -8.03 7.76
CA LYS A 94 2.57 -8.44 8.12
C LYS A 94 2.41 -9.74 8.89
N LYS A 95 2.96 -10.85 8.37
CA LYS A 95 2.85 -12.15 9.04
C LYS A 95 3.35 -11.90 10.45
N LEU A 96 2.43 -11.87 11.41
CA LEU A 96 2.76 -11.57 12.79
C LEU A 96 3.81 -12.59 13.20
N SER A 97 4.95 -12.10 13.68
CA SER A 97 5.98 -12.94 14.28
C SER A 97 5.34 -13.79 15.38
N SER A 98 5.90 -14.96 15.68
CA SER A 98 5.47 -15.79 16.81
C SER A 98 5.39 -14.97 18.11
N GLU A 99 6.29 -14.01 18.27
CA GLU A 99 6.32 -13.04 19.38
C GLU A 99 5.11 -12.09 19.37
N ASP A 100 4.75 -11.51 18.22
CA ASP A 100 3.60 -10.59 18.11
C ASP A 100 2.28 -11.31 18.34
N ARG A 101 2.18 -12.58 17.92
CA ARG A 101 1.02 -13.43 18.20
C ARG A 101 0.91 -13.72 19.70
N ALA A 102 2.02 -14.05 20.35
CA ALA A 102 2.07 -14.27 21.78
C ALA A 102 1.67 -13.01 22.58
N ARG A 103 2.20 -11.84 22.19
CA ARG A 103 1.79 -10.54 22.76
C ARG A 103 0.29 -10.31 22.60
N LYS A 104 -0.25 -10.51 21.40
CA LYS A 104 -1.69 -10.34 21.13
C LYS A 104 -2.54 -11.29 21.97
N MET A 105 -2.11 -12.54 22.15
CA MET A 105 -2.83 -13.54 22.94
C MET A 105 -2.86 -13.21 24.43
N LEU A 106 -1.80 -12.57 24.95
CA LEU A 106 -1.74 -12.07 26.33
C LEU A 106 -2.31 -10.65 26.50
N GLY A 107 -2.76 -9.99 25.43
CA GLY A 107 -3.26 -8.62 25.48
C GLY A 107 -2.17 -7.57 25.72
N LEU A 108 -0.93 -7.86 25.34
CA LEU A 108 0.23 -6.99 25.53
C LEU A 108 0.44 -6.05 24.32
N PRO A 109 0.97 -4.83 24.55
CA PRO A 109 1.28 -3.89 23.47
C PRO A 109 2.41 -4.42 22.56
N LEU A 110 2.27 -4.23 21.25
CA LEU A 110 3.23 -4.73 20.24
C LEU A 110 4.48 -3.86 20.09
N ALA A 111 4.40 -2.57 20.44
CA ALA A 111 5.43 -1.57 20.12
C ALA A 111 6.31 -1.18 21.32
N VAL A 112 6.13 -1.82 22.48
CA VAL A 112 6.79 -1.44 23.74
C VAL A 112 7.69 -2.57 24.21
N GLN A 113 8.82 -2.21 24.82
CA GLN A 113 9.67 -3.18 25.53
C GLN A 113 8.93 -3.70 26.76
N LEU A 114 8.82 -5.02 26.87
CA LEU A 114 8.12 -5.69 27.97
C LEU A 114 9.14 -6.30 28.92
N THR A 115 8.89 -6.17 30.21
CA THR A 115 9.66 -6.89 31.22
C THR A 115 9.07 -8.28 31.46
N CYS A 116 9.86 -9.19 32.05
CA CYS A 116 9.37 -10.51 32.46
C CYS A 116 8.19 -10.41 33.44
N GLU A 117 8.17 -9.38 34.29
CA GLU A 117 7.09 -9.13 35.24
C GLU A 117 5.79 -8.75 34.53
N ASP A 118 5.85 -7.89 33.51
CA ASP A 118 4.69 -7.48 32.71
C ASP A 118 4.07 -8.69 31.98
N ILE A 119 4.91 -9.55 31.42
CA ILE A 119 4.49 -10.78 30.73
C ILE A 119 3.79 -11.72 31.72
N ASN A 120 4.37 -11.93 32.91
CA ASN A 120 3.79 -12.79 33.95
C ASN A 120 2.50 -12.22 34.56
N GLN A 121 2.38 -10.89 34.64
CA GLN A 121 1.16 -10.24 35.10
C GLN A 121 0.03 -10.40 34.08
N ALA A 122 0.32 -10.18 32.79
CA ALA A 122 -0.63 -10.38 31.71
C ALA A 122 -1.09 -11.84 31.60
N TYR A 123 -0.16 -12.80 31.73
CA TYR A 123 -0.48 -14.22 31.79
C TYR A 123 -1.45 -14.55 32.93
N ARG A 124 -1.18 -14.10 34.17
CA ARG A 124 -2.08 -14.35 35.31
C ARG A 124 -3.48 -13.78 35.10
N ARG A 125 -3.59 -12.59 34.50
CA ARG A 125 -4.87 -11.96 34.17
C ARG A 125 -5.63 -12.77 33.12
N ALA A 126 -4.97 -13.17 32.03
CA ALA A 126 -5.57 -13.94 30.95
C ALA A 126 -5.97 -15.36 31.41
N ALA A 127 -5.11 -16.01 32.19
CA ALA A 127 -5.33 -17.35 32.76
C ALA A 127 -6.56 -17.38 33.67
N LYS A 128 -6.79 -16.33 34.48
CA LYS A 128 -7.97 -16.24 35.34
C LYS A 128 -9.28 -16.30 34.54
N GLY A 129 -9.35 -15.62 33.39
CA GLY A 129 -10.55 -15.62 32.54
C GLY A 129 -10.70 -16.82 31.59
N LYS A 130 -9.68 -17.67 31.49
CA LYS A 130 -9.67 -18.85 30.59
C LYS A 130 -9.52 -20.17 31.33
N HIS A 131 -9.55 -20.15 32.66
CA HIS A 131 -9.47 -21.35 33.48
C HIS A 131 -10.71 -22.25 33.26
N PRO A 132 -10.55 -23.57 33.06
CA PRO A 132 -11.68 -24.50 32.85
C PRO A 132 -12.72 -24.43 33.97
N ASP A 133 -12.28 -24.27 35.23
CA ASP A 133 -13.18 -24.13 36.38
C ASP A 133 -14.02 -22.83 36.38
N GLN A 134 -13.71 -21.87 35.50
CA GLN A 134 -14.45 -20.61 35.33
C GLN A 134 -15.15 -20.53 33.96
N GLY A 135 -15.37 -21.69 33.31
CA GLY A 135 -16.02 -21.76 31.99
C GLY A 135 -15.06 -21.58 30.81
N GLY A 136 -13.75 -21.66 31.05
CA GLY A 136 -12.73 -21.69 30.01
C GLY A 136 -12.48 -23.09 29.43
N SER A 137 -11.48 -23.22 28.56
CA SER A 137 -11.07 -24.51 28.00
C SER A 137 -9.63 -24.83 28.39
N ALA A 138 -9.35 -26.11 28.65
CA ALA A 138 -7.99 -26.58 28.93
C ALA A 138 -7.03 -26.23 27.78
N GLN A 139 -7.49 -26.32 26.54
CA GLN A 139 -6.72 -25.93 25.36
C GLN A 139 -6.35 -24.43 25.37
N ALA A 140 -7.30 -23.55 25.72
CA ALA A 140 -7.00 -22.11 25.82
C ALA A 140 -5.99 -21.80 26.92
N PHE A 141 -5.94 -22.59 27.99
CA PHE A 141 -4.93 -22.46 29.04
C PHE A 141 -3.54 -22.91 28.57
N ILE A 142 -3.47 -24.02 27.83
CA ILE A 142 -2.21 -24.51 27.21
C ILE A 142 -1.67 -23.48 26.22
N ASP A 143 -2.53 -22.91 25.37
CA ASP A 143 -2.12 -21.90 24.39
C ASP A 143 -1.56 -20.64 25.09
N LEU A 144 -2.20 -20.18 26.18
CA LEU A 144 -1.70 -19.06 26.98
C LEU A 144 -0.33 -19.33 27.62
N ALA A 145 -0.09 -20.54 28.10
CA ALA A 145 1.21 -20.93 28.65
C ALA A 145 2.30 -20.90 27.57
N ALA A 146 2.00 -21.43 26.37
CA ALA A 146 2.92 -21.40 25.24
C ALA A 146 3.27 -19.95 24.81
N ALA A 147 2.30 -19.03 24.80
CA ALA A 147 2.60 -17.61 24.53
C ALA A 147 3.51 -16.96 25.57
N ARG A 148 3.32 -17.29 26.86
CA ARG A 148 4.21 -16.79 27.91
C ARG A 148 5.64 -17.26 27.67
N ASP A 149 5.81 -18.54 27.36
CA ASP A 149 7.14 -19.14 27.20
C ASP A 149 7.88 -18.59 25.96
N ILE A 150 7.17 -18.31 24.85
CA ILE A 150 7.73 -17.62 23.67
C ILE A 150 8.29 -16.24 24.03
N LEU A 151 7.64 -15.51 24.93
CA LEU A 151 8.05 -14.15 25.32
C LEU A 151 9.15 -14.12 26.39
N ILE A 152 9.20 -15.12 27.27
CA ILE A 152 10.25 -15.24 28.29
C ILE A 152 11.53 -15.83 27.70
N HIS A 153 11.42 -16.74 26.72
CA HIS A 153 12.55 -17.41 26.08
C HIS A 153 12.55 -17.16 24.57
N PRO A 154 12.85 -15.93 24.11
CA PRO A 154 12.82 -15.57 22.69
C PRO A 154 13.83 -16.37 21.83
N GLY A 155 14.77 -17.09 22.45
CA GLY A 155 15.73 -17.97 21.78
C GLY A 155 15.30 -19.44 21.62
N ALA A 156 14.23 -19.89 22.28
CA ALA A 156 13.82 -21.31 22.27
C ALA A 156 12.96 -21.70 21.05
N HIS A 157 12.42 -20.72 20.31
CA HIS A 157 11.51 -20.92 19.18
C HIS A 157 12.03 -20.30 17.87
N LYS A 158 13.35 -20.12 17.74
CA LYS A 158 13.96 -19.53 16.53
C LYS A 158 14.01 -20.47 15.32
N ASP A 159 13.72 -21.77 15.50
CA ASP A 159 13.76 -22.76 14.43
C ASP A 159 12.51 -23.66 14.47
N ALA A 160 11.45 -23.26 13.75
CA ALA A 160 10.39 -24.14 13.22
C ALA A 160 9.53 -23.39 12.19
#